data_AF-A0A2E7PA60-F1
#
_entry.id   AF-A0A2E7PA60-F1
#
_cell.length_a   1.000
_cell.length_b   1.000
_cell.length_c   1.000
_cell.angle_alpha   90.00
_cell.angle_beta   90.00
_cell.angle_gamma   90.00
#
_symmetry.space_group_name_H-M   'P 1'
#
loop_
_entity.id
_entity.type
_entity.pdbx_description
1 polymer ?
#
loop_
_entity_poly.entity_id
_entity_poly.type
_entity_poly.pdbx_seq_one_letter_code
_entity_poly.pdbx_strand_id
1 'polypeptide(L)'
;MKKRNKAYRPGRMAGDNIKLKMQPWKVKAIMDPLLAIVEQMEQDGTIDVASNGVAIFKDQIDGHWYDSAVAIAGVVEAFEIHERRFGVDLHLDGLRKLGKALQIDMPINEHQTAAARVSLQHIRAASLEMTAGYARDLIKDFQIKEGLEQVREAA
;
A
#
# COMPACT_ATOMS: atom_id res chain seq x y z
N MET A 1 -47.97 -2.88 22.63
CA MET A 1 -46.56 -2.52 22.35
C MET A 1 -46.29 -2.67 20.86
N LYS A 2 -45.87 -1.61 20.17
CA LYS A 2 -45.61 -1.62 18.71
C LYS A 2 -44.25 -2.30 18.46
N LYS A 3 -44.21 -3.45 17.76
CA LYS A 3 -42.95 -4.12 17.40
C LYS A 3 -42.11 -3.19 16.53
N ARG A 4 -40.85 -3.01 16.90
CA ARG A 4 -39.90 -2.12 16.23
C ARG A 4 -39.51 -2.74 14.88
N ASN A 5 -40.12 -2.26 13.78
CA ASN A 5 -39.96 -2.81 12.42
C ASN A 5 -38.73 -2.23 11.67
N LYS A 6 -37.65 -1.88 12.39
CA LYS A 6 -36.46 -1.31 11.76
C LYS A 6 -35.57 -2.45 11.28
N ALA A 7 -35.46 -2.63 9.97
CA ALA A 7 -34.51 -3.56 9.37
C ALA A 7 -33.10 -3.26 9.91
N TYR A 8 -32.40 -4.30 10.36
CA TYR A 8 -31.01 -4.18 10.78
C TYR A 8 -30.19 -3.68 9.59
N ARG A 9 -29.58 -2.52 9.76
CA ARG A 9 -28.53 -2.02 8.88
C ARG A 9 -27.26 -2.07 9.71
N PRO A 10 -26.24 -2.87 9.34
CA PRO A 10 -24.95 -2.77 10.01
C PRO A 10 -24.51 -1.31 9.91
N GLY A 11 -24.39 -0.66 11.07
CA GLY A 11 -23.98 0.72 11.13
C GLY A 11 -22.52 0.81 10.69
N ARG A 12 -22.19 1.74 9.80
CA ARG A 12 -20.79 2.14 9.61
C ARG A 12 -20.20 2.53 10.97
N MET A 13 -18.95 2.16 11.21
CA MET A 13 -18.28 2.53 12.45
C MET A 13 -18.20 4.05 12.57
N ALA A 14 -18.20 4.54 13.82
CA ALA A 14 -17.99 5.95 14.08
C ALA A 14 -16.66 6.39 13.43
N GLY A 15 -16.73 7.39 12.54
CA GLY A 15 -15.57 7.92 11.84
C GLY A 15 -15.31 7.35 10.44
N ASP A 16 -16.11 6.42 9.91
CA ASP A 16 -15.90 5.85 8.57
C ASP A 16 -16.03 6.86 7.42
N ASN A 17 -16.80 7.92 7.63
CA ASN A 17 -16.98 8.99 6.65
C ASN A 17 -15.95 10.12 6.80
N ILE A 18 -15.04 10.05 7.79
CA ILE A 18 -13.98 11.03 7.96
C ILE A 18 -12.95 10.83 6.85
N LYS A 19 -12.61 11.90 6.13
CA LYS A 19 -11.56 11.86 5.12
C LYS A 19 -10.18 11.67 5.76
N LEU A 20 -9.32 10.90 5.11
CA LEU A 20 -7.97 10.63 5.58
C LEU A 20 -7.08 11.89 5.62
N LYS A 21 -7.38 12.94 4.86
CA LYS A 21 -6.74 14.26 5.06
C LYS A 21 -6.95 14.87 6.45
N MET A 22 -8.02 14.51 7.16
CA MET A 22 -8.25 14.89 8.55
C MET A 22 -7.54 13.94 9.54
N GLN A 23 -6.99 12.84 9.04
CA GLN A 23 -6.23 11.84 9.80
C GLN A 23 -4.89 11.55 9.09
N PRO A 24 -4.06 12.58 8.80
CA PRO A 24 -2.90 12.45 7.92
C PRO A 24 -1.85 11.48 8.47
N TRP A 25 -1.79 11.26 9.78
CA TRP A 25 -0.91 10.28 10.42
C TRP A 25 -1.17 8.85 9.94
N LYS A 26 -2.40 8.51 9.53
CA LYS A 26 -2.73 7.19 8.98
C LYS A 26 -2.17 6.99 7.57
N VAL A 27 -2.23 8.03 6.74
CA VAL A 27 -1.61 8.00 5.41
C VAL A 27 -0.09 7.98 5.56
N LYS A 28 0.44 8.83 6.45
CA LYS A 28 1.87 8.88 6.78
C LYS A 28 2.40 7.51 7.20
N ALA A 29 1.67 6.80 8.06
CA ALA A 29 2.05 5.46 8.52
C ALA A 29 2.31 4.45 7.40
N ILE A 30 1.55 4.52 6.29
CA ILE A 30 1.71 3.62 5.15
C ILE A 30 2.77 4.16 4.18
N MET A 31 2.81 5.48 4.00
CA MET A 31 3.68 6.12 3.01
C MET A 31 5.14 6.21 3.46
N ASP A 32 5.40 6.46 4.75
CA ASP A 32 6.75 6.69 5.26
C ASP A 32 7.68 5.51 5.02
N PRO A 33 7.30 4.24 5.31
CA PRO A 33 8.20 3.13 5.07
C PRO A 33 8.54 2.95 3.58
N LEU A 34 7.58 3.18 2.69
CA LEU A 34 7.79 3.11 1.24
C LEU A 34 8.69 4.24 0.74
N LEU A 35 8.51 5.45 1.27
CA LEU A 35 9.37 6.59 0.94
C LEU A 35 10.79 6.36 1.46
N ALA A 36 10.96 5.77 2.64
CA ALA A 36 12.27 5.45 3.20
C ALA A 36 13.05 4.47 2.32
N ILE A 37 12.39 3.46 1.74
CA ILE A 37 13.02 2.54 0.77
C ILE A 37 13.60 3.31 -0.42
N VAL A 38 12.79 4.20 -1.03
CA VAL A 38 13.23 4.99 -2.19
C VAL A 38 14.31 6.00 -1.79
N GLU A 39 14.17 6.63 -0.63
CA GLU A 39 15.11 7.62 -0.12
C GLU A 39 16.48 7.02 0.19
N GLN A 40 16.55 5.84 0.81
CA GLN A 40 17.81 5.13 1.06
C GLN A 40 18.55 4.85 -0.26
N MET A 41 17.84 4.37 -1.28
CA MET A 41 18.45 4.12 -2.60
C MET A 41 18.93 5.40 -3.28
N GLU A 42 18.20 6.51 -3.16
CA GLU A 42 18.57 7.78 -3.77
C GLU A 42 19.75 8.47 -3.04
N GLN A 43 19.82 8.35 -1.71
CA GLN A 43 20.84 9.01 -0.90
C GLN A 43 22.12 8.19 -0.81
N ASP A 44 21.99 6.91 -0.49
CA ASP A 44 23.13 6.05 -0.18
C ASP A 44 23.56 5.20 -1.38
N GLY A 45 22.72 5.10 -2.43
CA GLY A 45 22.96 4.18 -3.54
C GLY A 45 22.91 2.71 -3.13
N THR A 46 22.34 2.41 -1.96
CA THR A 46 22.27 1.07 -1.36
C THR A 46 20.89 0.80 -0.77
N ILE A 47 20.66 -0.45 -0.37
CA ILE A 47 19.47 -0.87 0.37
C ILE A 47 19.89 -1.90 1.43
N ASP A 48 19.17 -1.95 2.53
CA ASP A 48 19.39 -2.97 3.56
C ASP A 48 19.02 -4.36 3.01
N VAL A 49 19.86 -5.34 3.31
CA VAL A 49 19.65 -6.74 2.91
C VAL A 49 19.69 -7.65 4.12
N ALA A 50 18.78 -8.63 4.15
CA ALA A 50 18.82 -9.71 5.10
C ALA A 50 19.99 -10.67 4.81
N SER A 51 20.28 -11.58 5.74
CA SER A 51 21.37 -12.56 5.60
C SER A 51 21.21 -13.51 4.40
N ASN A 52 19.99 -13.65 3.89
CA ASN A 52 19.66 -14.43 2.69
C ASN A 52 19.70 -13.61 1.38
N GLY A 53 20.14 -12.35 1.43
CA GLY A 53 20.24 -11.46 0.26
C GLY A 53 18.96 -10.68 -0.07
N VAL A 54 17.85 -10.94 0.62
CA VAL A 54 16.57 -10.25 0.35
C VAL A 54 16.65 -8.78 0.78
N ALA A 55 16.24 -7.88 -0.11
CA ALA A 55 16.08 -6.47 0.21
C ALA A 55 14.99 -6.26 1.28
N ILE A 56 15.35 -5.62 2.39
CA ILE A 56 14.46 -5.40 3.52
C ILE A 56 14.39 -3.91 3.90
N PHE A 57 13.34 -3.54 4.62
CA PHE A 57 13.24 -2.24 5.26
C PHE A 57 12.67 -2.40 6.67
N LYS A 58 12.93 -1.42 7.53
CA LYS A 58 12.38 -1.37 8.87
C LYS A 58 11.18 -0.44 8.92
N ASP A 59 10.01 -0.98 9.27
CA ASP A 59 8.87 -0.13 9.60
C ASP A 59 9.15 0.57 10.94
N GLN A 60 9.05 1.90 10.94
CA GLN A 60 9.32 2.73 12.10
C GLN A 60 8.21 2.64 13.17
N ILE A 61 7.02 2.16 12.81
CA ILE A 61 5.87 2.10 13.71
C ILE A 61 5.96 0.89 14.63
N ASP A 62 6.22 -0.29 14.07
CA ASP A 62 6.27 -1.54 14.83
C ASP A 62 7.72 -2.04 15.06
N GLY A 63 8.71 -1.43 14.40
CA GLY A 63 10.11 -1.79 14.50
C GLY A 63 10.49 -3.10 13.80
N HIS A 64 9.57 -3.71 13.06
CA HIS A 64 9.79 -4.98 12.36
C HIS A 64 10.47 -4.76 11.00
N TRP A 65 11.20 -5.78 10.58
CA TRP A 65 11.81 -5.85 9.27
C TRP A 65 10.90 -6.59 8.30
N TYR A 66 10.70 -5.99 7.14
CA TYR A 66 9.82 -6.49 6.09
C TYR A 66 10.58 -6.60 4.78
N ASP A 67 10.18 -7.55 3.95
CA ASP A 67 10.66 -7.67 2.56
C ASP A 67 10.14 -6.46 1.75
N SER A 68 11.09 -5.70 1.19
CA SER A 68 10.81 -4.48 0.44
C SER A 68 10.03 -4.76 -0.85
N ALA A 69 10.36 -5.84 -1.57
CA ALA A 69 9.69 -6.19 -2.82
C ALA A 69 8.24 -6.62 -2.56
N VAL A 70 8.02 -7.45 -1.53
CA VAL A 70 6.67 -7.91 -1.13
C VAL A 70 5.81 -6.74 -0.66
N ALA A 71 6.34 -5.84 0.17
CA ALA A 71 5.60 -4.67 0.64
C ALA A 71 5.19 -3.74 -0.52
N ILE A 72 6.12 -3.47 -1.45
CA ILE A 72 5.84 -2.68 -2.65
C ILE A 72 4.76 -3.35 -3.51
N ALA A 73 4.86 -4.65 -3.74
CA ALA A 73 3.87 -5.40 -4.52
C ALA A 73 2.46 -5.30 -3.89
N GLY A 74 2.35 -5.54 -2.58
CA GLY A 74 1.07 -5.46 -1.87
C GLY A 74 0.43 -4.07 -1.96
N VAL A 75 1.22 -3.00 -1.88
CA VAL A 75 0.73 -1.63 -2.04
C VAL A 75 0.25 -1.38 -3.48
N VAL A 76 1.03 -1.78 -4.47
CA VAL A 76 0.64 -1.66 -5.89
C VAL A 76 -0.70 -2.34 -6.13
N GLU A 77 -0.84 -3.59 -5.69
CA GLU A 77 -2.08 -4.37 -5.89
C GLU A 77 -3.29 -3.80 -5.15
N ALA A 78 -3.10 -3.30 -3.93
CA ALA A 78 -4.15 -2.60 -3.20
C ALA A 78 -4.62 -1.35 -3.95
N PHE A 79 -3.70 -0.57 -4.52
CA PHE A 79 -4.06 0.65 -5.26
C PHE A 79 -4.59 0.37 -6.68
N GLU A 80 -4.27 -0.76 -7.32
CA GLU A 80 -4.96 -1.22 -8.54
C GLU A 80 -6.44 -1.49 -8.30
N ILE A 81 -6.82 -1.97 -7.11
CA ILE A 81 -8.23 -2.12 -6.75
C ILE A 81 -8.89 -0.74 -6.72
N HIS A 82 -8.18 0.29 -6.24
CA HIS A 82 -8.67 1.67 -6.26
C HIS A 82 -8.79 2.23 -7.68
N GLU A 83 -7.75 2.07 -8.51
CA GLU A 83 -7.77 2.47 -9.94
C GLU A 83 -8.97 1.89 -10.67
N ARG A 84 -9.21 0.57 -10.52
CA ARG A 84 -10.35 -0.11 -11.13
C ARG A 84 -11.70 0.36 -10.61
N ARG A 85 -11.82 0.70 -9.33
CA ARG A 85 -13.09 1.17 -8.73
C ARG A 85 -13.50 2.55 -9.23
N PHE A 86 -12.52 3.44 -9.44
CA PHE A 86 -12.77 4.85 -9.74
C PHE A 86 -12.40 5.24 -11.18
N GLY A 87 -11.81 4.34 -11.96
CA GLY A 87 -11.37 4.62 -13.33
C GLY A 87 -10.27 5.67 -13.38
N VAL A 88 -9.39 5.69 -12.37
CA VAL A 88 -8.26 6.63 -12.27
C VAL A 88 -6.95 5.93 -12.59
N ASP A 89 -5.98 6.69 -13.10
CA ASP A 89 -4.60 6.25 -13.29
C ASP A 89 -3.72 6.90 -12.23
N LEU A 90 -3.12 6.08 -11.36
CA LEU A 90 -2.19 6.49 -10.30
C LEU A 90 -0.73 6.30 -10.72
N HIS A 91 -0.49 5.92 -11.97
CA HIS A 91 0.83 5.69 -12.54
C HIS A 91 1.66 4.70 -11.72
N LEU A 92 1.04 3.57 -11.34
CA LEU A 92 1.65 2.56 -10.45
C LEU A 92 2.84 1.80 -11.07
N ASP A 93 3.07 1.93 -12.37
CA ASP A 93 4.11 1.19 -13.09
C ASP A 93 5.52 1.46 -12.61
N GLY A 94 5.84 2.69 -12.19
CA GLY A 94 7.16 3.04 -11.66
C GLY A 94 7.46 2.23 -10.40
N LEU A 95 6.54 2.27 -9.45
CA LEU A 95 6.63 1.52 -8.20
C LEU A 95 6.61 -0.01 -8.43
N ARG A 96 5.78 -0.50 -9.36
CA ARG A 96 5.76 -1.92 -9.75
C ARG A 96 7.10 -2.40 -10.30
N LYS A 97 7.70 -1.62 -11.21
CA LYS A 97 9.00 -1.96 -11.80
C LYS A 97 10.11 -1.94 -10.76
N LEU A 98 10.07 -1.00 -9.81
CA LEU A 98 11.00 -0.97 -8.69
C LEU A 98 10.90 -2.24 -7.82
N GLY A 99 9.69 -2.60 -7.39
CA GLY A 99 9.47 -3.83 -6.60
C GLY A 99 9.96 -5.08 -7.32
N LYS A 100 9.71 -5.20 -8.63
CA LYS A 100 10.24 -6.30 -9.45
C LYS A 100 11.75 -6.29 -9.56
N ALA A 101 12.38 -5.12 -9.68
CA ALA A 101 13.83 -5.01 -9.74
C ALA A 101 14.47 -5.50 -8.43
N LEU A 102 13.90 -5.14 -7.28
CA LEU A 102 14.33 -5.63 -5.97
C LEU A 102 14.13 -7.15 -5.83
N GLN A 103 13.03 -7.69 -6.35
CA GLN A 103 12.74 -9.13 -6.26
C GLN A 103 13.77 -10.01 -6.99
N ILE A 104 14.37 -9.49 -8.06
CA ILE A 104 15.30 -10.24 -8.93
C ILE A 104 16.74 -9.73 -8.84
N ASP A 105 17.07 -8.96 -7.81
CA ASP A 105 18.39 -8.37 -7.56
C ASP A 105 18.94 -7.57 -8.76
N MET A 106 18.05 -6.88 -9.48
CA MET A 106 18.42 -6.07 -10.63
C MET A 106 19.01 -4.72 -10.19
N PRO A 107 20.10 -4.25 -10.82
CA PRO A 107 20.61 -2.90 -10.59
C PRO A 107 19.54 -1.82 -10.85
N ILE A 108 19.39 -0.90 -9.91
CA ILE A 108 18.42 0.19 -9.95
C ILE A 108 19.15 1.50 -10.26
N ASN A 109 18.58 2.31 -11.16
CA ASN A 109 19.09 3.64 -11.51
C ASN A 109 18.15 4.76 -11.02
N GLU A 110 18.64 6.01 -11.13
CA GLU A 110 17.91 7.22 -10.72
C GLU A 110 16.56 7.39 -11.44
N HIS A 111 16.46 6.99 -12.71
CA HIS A 111 15.19 7.08 -13.43
C HIS A 111 14.13 6.14 -12.85
N GLN A 112 14.53 4.97 -12.34
CA GLN A 112 13.62 4.01 -11.72
C GLN A 112 13.13 4.50 -10.34
N THR A 113 14.03 5.04 -9.51
CA THR A 113 13.62 5.61 -8.21
C THR A 113 12.74 6.84 -8.39
N ALA A 114 13.06 7.72 -9.35
CA ALA A 114 12.22 8.87 -9.69
C ALA A 114 10.82 8.44 -10.17
N ALA A 115 10.71 7.42 -11.01
CA ALA A 115 9.42 6.90 -11.45
C ALA A 115 8.59 6.32 -10.29
N ALA A 116 9.22 5.59 -9.36
CA ALA A 116 8.56 5.08 -8.17
C ALA A 116 8.08 6.22 -7.25
N ARG A 117 8.89 7.28 -7.11
CA ARG A 117 8.54 8.48 -6.33
C ARG A 117 7.30 9.18 -6.89
N VAL A 118 7.16 9.27 -8.22
CA VAL A 118 5.94 9.77 -8.86
C VAL A 118 4.73 8.90 -8.46
N SER A 119 4.80 7.57 -8.61
CA SER A 119 3.72 6.68 -8.19
C SER A 119 3.32 6.91 -6.72
N LEU A 120 4.30 7.01 -5.81
CA LEU A 120 4.06 7.26 -4.38
C LEU A 120 3.37 8.61 -4.11
N GLN A 121 3.67 9.66 -4.90
CA GLN A 121 2.97 10.94 -4.80
C GLN A 121 1.50 10.84 -5.21
N HIS A 122 1.21 10.14 -6.30
CA HIS A 122 -0.17 9.90 -6.77
C HIS A 122 -0.96 9.07 -5.76
N ILE A 123 -0.37 7.99 -5.25
CA ILE A 123 -0.93 7.15 -4.17
C ILE A 123 -1.27 8.01 -2.94
N ARG A 124 -0.33 8.84 -2.49
CA ARG A 124 -0.52 9.72 -1.33
C ARG A 124 -1.66 10.70 -1.55
N ALA A 125 -1.71 11.35 -2.72
CA ALA A 125 -2.76 12.30 -3.06
C ALA A 125 -4.14 11.65 -3.08
N ALA A 126 -4.26 10.48 -3.72
CA ALA A 126 -5.51 9.69 -3.73
C ALA A 126 -5.92 9.28 -2.31
N SER A 127 -4.98 8.78 -1.52
CA SER A 127 -5.21 8.33 -0.13
C SER A 127 -5.80 9.43 0.74
N LEU A 128 -5.31 10.67 0.63
CA LEU A 128 -5.80 11.79 1.44
C LEU A 128 -7.27 12.13 1.16
N GLU A 129 -7.76 11.87 -0.06
CA GLU A 129 -9.14 12.14 -0.45
C GLU A 129 -10.11 10.98 -0.17
N MET A 130 -9.60 9.80 0.18
CA MET A 130 -10.38 8.65 0.65
C MET A 130 -11.00 8.90 2.03
N THR A 131 -12.08 8.20 2.34
CA THR A 131 -12.59 8.11 3.71
C THR A 131 -11.92 6.96 4.46
N ALA A 132 -11.84 7.06 5.79
CA ALA A 132 -11.26 6.01 6.63
C ALA A 132 -12.01 4.67 6.49
N GLY A 133 -13.33 4.70 6.30
CA GLY A 133 -14.12 3.50 6.02
C GLY A 133 -13.75 2.87 4.68
N TYR A 134 -13.65 3.68 3.61
CA TYR A 134 -13.26 3.18 2.31
C TYR A 134 -11.84 2.58 2.32
N ALA A 135 -10.87 3.24 2.96
CA ALA A 135 -9.51 2.71 3.06
C ALA A 135 -9.47 1.36 3.81
N ARG A 136 -10.31 1.19 4.85
CA ARG A 136 -10.45 -0.09 5.55
C ARG A 136 -11.06 -1.17 4.66
N ASP A 137 -12.11 -0.82 3.91
CA ASP A 137 -12.73 -1.73 2.95
C ASP A 137 -11.73 -2.14 1.87
N LEU A 138 -10.94 -1.20 1.35
CA LEU A 138 -9.88 -1.46 0.37
C LEU A 138 -8.86 -2.48 0.88
N ILE A 139 -8.35 -2.31 2.10
CA ILE A 139 -7.41 -3.25 2.73
C ILE A 139 -8.06 -4.63 2.88
N LYS A 140 -9.33 -4.67 3.30
CA LYS A 140 -10.06 -5.93 3.46
C LYS A 140 -10.25 -6.65 2.13
N ASP A 141 -10.57 -5.91 1.07
CA ASP A 141 -10.77 -6.47 -0.26
C ASP A 141 -9.46 -7.01 -0.85
N PHE A 142 -8.34 -6.33 -0.58
CA PHE A 142 -7.01 -6.86 -0.88
C PHE A 142 -6.72 -8.15 -0.11
N GLN A 143 -6.96 -8.19 1.20
CA GLN A 143 -6.77 -9.42 2.01
C GLN A 143 -7.65 -10.59 1.52
N ILE A 144 -8.88 -10.31 1.08
CA ILE A 144 -9.77 -11.32 0.49
C ILE A 144 -9.18 -11.83 -0.83
N LYS A 145 -8.68 -10.94 -1.70
CA LYS A 145 -8.02 -11.31 -2.96
C LYS A 145 -6.83 -12.23 -2.70
N GLU A 146 -5.92 -11.81 -1.81
CA GLU A 146 -4.74 -12.60 -1.40
C GLU A 146 -5.14 -13.99 -0.88
N GLY A 147 -6.13 -14.06 0.02
CA GLY A 147 -6.60 -15.34 0.56
C GLY A 147 -7.19 -16.26 -0.50
N LEU A 148 -7.88 -15.71 -1.51
CA LEU A 148 -8.41 -16.49 -2.64
C LEU A 148 -7.29 -17.01 -3.56
N GLU A 149 -6.24 -16.20 -3.79
CA GLU A 149 -5.09 -16.60 -4.60
C GLU A 149 -4.30 -17.73 -3.93
N GLN A 150 -4.05 -17.63 -2.61
CA GLN A 150 -3.41 -18.69 -1.84
C GLN A 150 -4.18 -20.02 -1.87
N VAL A 151 -5.51 -19.98 -1.74
CA VAL A 151 -6.35 -21.19 -1.83
C VAL A 151 -6.29 -21.80 -3.23
N ARG A 152 -6.24 -20.97 -4.28
CA ARG A 152 -6.13 -21.44 -5.66
C ARG A 152 -4.77 -22.10 -5.94
N GLU A 153 -3.69 -21.56 -5.40
CA GLU A 153 -2.33 -22.10 -5.59
C GLU A 153 -2.09 -23.39 -4.80
N ALA A 154 -2.82 -23.59 -3.70
CA ALA A 154 -2.75 -24.81 -2.90
C ALA A 154 -3.60 -25.99 -3.44
N ALA A 155 -4.43 -25.75 -4.47
CA ALA A 155 -5.33 -26.73 -5.08
C ALA A 155 -4.75 -27.32 -6.38
#